data_AF-A0A9D8FTX4-F1
#
_entry.id   AF-A0A9D8FTX4-F1
#
_cell.length_a   1.000
_cell.length_b   1.000
_cell.length_c   1.000
_cell.angle_alpha   90.00
_cell.angle_beta   90.00
_cell.angle_gamma   90.00
#
_symmetry.space_group_name_H-M   'P 1'
#
loop_
_entity.id
_entity.type
_entity.pdbx_description
1 polymer ?
#
loop_
_entity_poly.entity_id
_entity_poly.type
_entity_poly.pdbx_seq_one_letter_code
_entity_poly.pdbx_strand_id
1 'polypeptide(L)'
;MTLQTGNKIEVPFDVLIVFSTNLEPTELVDEAFMRRIRHKIYVGNPSLDDYRELFKRYCKMRQVPYEEQGMIYVVKEYYHKHHIKPRACHPRDLLDEIIDIAGYLNVPPRMSMELLEQACDAYFVDFTQEE
;
A
#
# COMPACT_ATOMS: atom_id res chain seq x y z
N MET A 1 24.16 25.07 5.87
CA MET A 1 25.48 24.57 6.33
C MET A 1 26.21 25.70 7.05
N THR A 2 26.88 25.41 8.18
CA THR A 2 27.65 26.41 8.94
C THR A 2 29.15 26.10 8.76
N LEU A 3 29.92 27.06 8.26
CA LEU A 3 31.36 26.93 8.12
C LEU A 3 32.05 26.98 9.50
N GLN A 4 33.28 26.45 9.60
CA GLN A 4 34.06 26.50 10.84
C GLN A 4 34.35 27.93 11.34
N THR A 5 34.17 28.95 10.47
CA THR A 5 34.25 30.37 10.82
C THR A 5 32.97 30.94 11.46
N GLY A 6 31.93 30.12 11.64
CA GLY A 6 30.63 30.56 12.16
C GLY A 6 29.69 31.17 11.10
N ASN A 7 30.17 31.34 9.87
CA ASN A 7 29.37 31.90 8.78
C ASN A 7 28.34 30.87 8.28
N LYS A 8 27.08 31.31 8.20
CA LYS A 8 25.97 30.55 7.59
C LYS A 8 25.86 30.95 6.13
N ILE A 9 25.80 29.95 5.24
CA ILE A 9 25.51 30.18 3.82
C ILE A 9 24.07 29.74 3.57
N GLU A 10 23.26 30.67 3.07
CA GLU A 10 21.93 30.38 2.54
C GLU A 10 22.08 29.97 1.07
N VAL A 11 21.53 28.82 0.72
CA VAL A 11 21.48 28.33 -0.66
C VAL A 11 20.01 28.38 -1.09
N PRO A 12 19.66 29.14 -2.14
CA PRO A 12 18.29 29.16 -2.63
C PRO A 12 17.94 27.80 -3.24
N PHE A 13 16.76 27.27 -2.93
CA PHE A 13 16.21 26.05 -3.51
C PHE A 13 14.70 26.18 -3.68
N ASP A 14 14.18 25.64 -4.78
CA ASP A 14 12.74 25.54 -5.02
C ASP A 14 12.23 24.22 -4.48
N VAL A 15 11.11 24.27 -3.74
CA VAL A 15 10.49 23.09 -3.13
C VAL A 15 9.10 22.84 -3.66
N LEU A 16 8.84 21.57 -4.01
CA LEU A 16 7.49 21.04 -4.10
C LEU A 16 7.20 20.26 -2.81
N ILE A 17 6.27 20.75 -2.01
CA ILE A 17 5.88 20.12 -0.75
C ILE A 17 4.64 19.25 -0.98
N VAL A 18 4.71 17.98 -0.60
CA VAL A 18 3.60 17.03 -0.63
C VAL A 18 3.39 16.48 0.78
N PHE A 19 2.18 16.65 1.30
CA PHE A 19 1.76 16.07 2.58
C PHE A 19 0.92 14.82 2.33
N SER A 20 1.18 13.75 3.08
CA SER A 20 0.37 12.54 3.09
C SER A 20 0.10 12.16 4.54
N THR A 21 -1.17 12.09 4.90
CA THR A 21 -1.62 11.80 6.26
C THR A 21 -2.95 11.05 6.21
N ASN A 22 -3.20 10.24 7.23
CA ASN A 22 -4.49 9.61 7.50
C ASN A 22 -5.39 10.48 8.40
N LEU A 23 -4.87 11.59 8.95
CA LEU A 23 -5.62 12.55 9.76
C LEU A 23 -6.47 13.49 8.90
N GLU A 24 -7.55 14.01 9.48
CA GLU A 24 -8.35 15.01 8.79
C GLU A 24 -7.55 16.31 8.62
N PRO A 25 -7.70 17.03 7.49
CA PRO A 25 -6.93 18.24 7.24
C PRO A 25 -7.12 19.34 8.29
N THR A 26 -8.25 19.34 8.99
CA THR A 26 -8.59 20.24 10.11
C THR A 26 -7.80 19.95 11.39
N GLU A 27 -7.32 18.72 11.56
CA GLU A 27 -6.52 18.31 12.73
C GLU A 27 -5.02 18.55 12.53
N LEU A 28 -4.58 18.68 11.27
CA LEU A 28 -3.17 18.74 10.92
C LEU A 28 -2.54 20.11 11.17
N VAL A 29 -3.23 21.19 10.78
CA VAL A 29 -2.69 22.56 10.76
C VAL A 29 -3.79 23.61 10.86
N ASP A 30 -3.41 24.82 11.24
CA ASP A 30 -4.33 25.95 11.34
C ASP A 30 -4.91 26.40 9.99
N GLU A 31 -5.95 27.24 10.06
CA GLU A 31 -6.62 27.77 8.88
C GLU A 31 -5.67 28.61 7.97
N ALA A 32 -4.65 29.25 8.55
CA ALA A 32 -3.70 30.07 7.81
C ALA A 32 -2.76 29.22 6.94
N PHE A 33 -2.41 28.02 7.38
CA PHE A 33 -1.63 27.05 6.62
C PHE A 33 -2.49 26.38 5.54
N MET A 34 -3.74 26.05 5.88
CA MET A 34 -4.70 25.42 4.96
C MET A 34 -5.04 26.26 3.73
N ARG A 35 -4.91 27.60 3.82
CA ARG A 35 -5.06 28.52 2.68
C ARG A 35 -3.91 28.43 1.67
N ARG A 36 -2.73 27.95 2.11
CA ARG A 36 -1.54 27.79 1.24
C ARG A 36 -1.49 26.42 0.56
N ILE A 37 -2.23 25.43 1.07
CA ILE A 37 -2.39 24.11 0.45
C ILE A 37 -3.65 24.14 -0.44
N ARG A 38 -3.47 24.36 -1.75
CA ARG A 38 -4.59 24.44 -2.71
C ARG A 38 -5.23 23.09 -3.00
N HIS A 39 -4.42 22.06 -3.21
CA HIS A 39 -4.89 20.74 -3.61
C HIS A 39 -5.04 19.84 -2.39
N LYS A 40 -6.27 19.43 -2.09
CA LYS A 40 -6.62 18.49 -1.04
C LYS A 40 -7.29 17.31 -1.72
N ILE A 41 -6.53 16.24 -1.94
CA ILE A 41 -6.99 15.07 -2.68
C ILE A 41 -7.27 13.97 -1.67
N TYR A 42 -8.52 13.55 -1.61
CA TYR A 42 -8.89 12.36 -0.84
C TYR A 42 -8.56 11.11 -1.66
N VAL A 43 -7.79 10.20 -1.07
CA VAL A 43 -7.47 8.89 -1.66
C VAL A 43 -8.22 7.83 -0.86
N GLY A 44 -9.35 7.38 -1.43
CA GLY A 44 -10.18 6.36 -0.84
C GLY A 44 -9.70 4.94 -1.11
N ASN A 45 -10.45 3.97 -0.60
CA ASN A 45 -10.27 2.57 -0.95
C ASN A 45 -10.61 2.34 -2.43
N PRO A 46 -9.85 1.50 -3.15
CA PRO A 46 -10.13 1.19 -4.55
C PRO A 46 -11.49 0.49 -4.71
N SER A 47 -12.16 0.74 -5.84
CA SER A 47 -13.25 -0.11 -6.28
C SER A 47 -12.73 -1.51 -6.64
N LEU A 48 -13.61 -2.49 -6.83
CA LEU A 48 -13.21 -3.84 -7.23
C LEU A 48 -12.52 -3.85 -8.62
N ASP A 49 -12.95 -2.98 -9.52
CA ASP A 49 -12.35 -2.83 -10.85
C ASP A 49 -10.96 -2.18 -10.77
N ASP A 50 -10.81 -1.13 -9.94
CA ASP A 50 -9.50 -0.53 -9.66
C ASP A 50 -8.57 -1.56 -9.01
N TYR A 51 -9.10 -2.36 -8.09
CA TYR A 51 -8.36 -3.38 -7.37
C TYR A 51 -7.86 -4.49 -8.30
N ARG A 52 -8.68 -4.91 -9.27
CA ARG A 52 -8.28 -5.81 -10.35
C ARG A 52 -7.15 -5.23 -11.18
N GLU A 53 -7.27 -3.96 -11.56
CA GLU A 53 -6.23 -3.27 -12.35
C GLU A 53 -4.92 -3.13 -11.56
N LEU A 54 -5.00 -2.83 -10.26
CA LEU A 54 -3.83 -2.80 -9.38
C LEU A 54 -3.11 -4.15 -9.35
N PHE A 55 -3.84 -5.25 -9.15
CA PHE A 55 -3.26 -6.60 -9.21
C PHE A 55 -2.54 -6.86 -10.53
N LYS A 56 -3.18 -6.57 -11.67
CA LYS A 56 -2.54 -6.74 -12.99
C LYS A 56 -1.25 -5.95 -13.13
N ARG A 57 -1.24 -4.69 -12.66
CA ARG A 57 -0.05 -3.82 -12.69
C ARG A 57 1.07 -4.39 -11.83
N TYR A 58 0.77 -4.77 -10.59
CA TYR A 58 1.80 -5.29 -9.68
C TYR A 58 2.30 -6.67 -10.12
N CYS A 59 1.44 -7.56 -10.61
CA CYS A 59 1.83 -8.83 -11.23
C CYS A 59 2.83 -8.60 -12.37
N LYS A 60 2.55 -7.63 -13.25
CA LYS A 60 3.48 -7.24 -14.34
C LYS A 60 4.80 -6.69 -13.81
N MET A 61 4.77 -5.83 -12.78
CA MET A 61 5.98 -5.25 -12.18
C MET A 61 6.85 -6.28 -11.47
N ARG A 62 6.23 -7.31 -10.87
CA ARG A 62 6.90 -8.37 -10.11
C ARG A 62 7.16 -9.64 -10.92
N GLN A 63 6.78 -9.66 -12.20
CA GLN A 63 6.90 -10.82 -13.09
C GLN A 63 6.15 -12.07 -12.57
N VAL A 64 5.07 -11.87 -11.82
CA VAL A 64 4.17 -12.93 -11.36
C VAL A 64 3.02 -13.07 -12.38
N PRO A 65 2.71 -14.27 -12.88
CA PRO A 65 1.54 -14.47 -13.75
C PRO A 65 0.25 -14.05 -13.05
N TYR A 66 -0.53 -13.17 -13.68
CA TYR A 66 -1.82 -12.75 -13.16
C TYR A 66 -2.88 -13.84 -13.38
N GLU A 67 -3.60 -14.18 -12.31
CA GLU A 67 -4.72 -15.13 -12.36
C GLU A 67 -5.98 -14.49 -11.74
N GLU A 68 -7.03 -14.33 -12.55
CA GLU A 68 -8.30 -13.72 -12.12
C GLU A 68 -8.93 -14.50 -10.96
N GLN A 69 -8.84 -15.84 -11.00
CA GLN A 69 -9.38 -16.72 -9.96
C GLN A 69 -8.74 -16.46 -8.59
N GLY A 70 -7.43 -16.19 -8.56
CA GLY A 70 -6.69 -15.89 -7.34
C GLY A 70 -7.13 -14.57 -6.72
N MET A 71 -7.31 -13.52 -7.54
CA MET A 71 -7.84 -12.24 -7.05
C MET A 71 -9.26 -12.38 -6.50
N ILE A 72 -10.15 -13.09 -7.21
CA ILE A 72 -11.53 -13.35 -6.77
C ILE A 72 -11.54 -14.10 -5.44
N TYR A 73 -10.64 -15.07 -5.26
CA TYR A 73 -10.49 -15.82 -4.02
C TYR A 73 -10.18 -14.89 -2.84
N VAL A 74 -9.16 -14.03 -2.96
CA VAL A 74 -8.79 -13.06 -1.90
C VAL A 74 -9.97 -12.15 -1.53
N VAL A 75 -10.70 -11.65 -2.53
CA VAL A 75 -11.84 -10.76 -2.29
C VAL A 75 -12.98 -11.48 -1.57
N LYS A 76 -13.28 -12.72 -1.94
CA LYS A 76 -14.39 -13.48 -1.34
C LYS A 76 -14.04 -14.01 0.05
N GLU A 77 -12.86 -14.61 0.18
CA GLU A 77 -12.47 -15.31 1.40
C GLU A 77 -12.01 -14.35 2.49
N TYR A 78 -11.18 -13.35 2.17
CA TYR A 78 -10.63 -12.46 3.19
C TYR A 78 -11.45 -11.18 3.33
N TYR A 79 -11.75 -10.47 2.24
CA TYR A 79 -12.44 -9.17 2.37
C TYR A 79 -13.91 -9.29 2.75
N HIS A 80 -14.65 -10.22 2.14
CA HIS A 80 -16.07 -10.38 2.49
C HIS A 80 -16.27 -11.07 3.84
N LYS A 81 -15.52 -12.13 4.17
CA LYS A 81 -15.73 -12.86 5.44
C LYS A 81 -15.21 -12.12 6.67
N HIS A 82 -14.04 -11.48 6.58
CA HIS A 82 -13.42 -10.77 7.71
C HIS A 82 -13.79 -9.28 7.74
N HIS A 83 -14.70 -8.83 6.87
CA HIS A 83 -15.12 -7.42 6.75
C HIS A 83 -13.95 -6.43 6.55
N ILE A 84 -12.87 -6.89 5.92
CA ILE A 84 -11.67 -6.08 5.64
C ILE A 84 -11.93 -5.22 4.41
N LYS A 85 -11.70 -3.90 4.54
CA LYS A 85 -11.78 -2.98 3.39
C LYS A 85 -10.55 -3.18 2.49
N PRO A 86 -10.72 -3.30 1.16
CA PRO A 86 -9.59 -3.42 0.25
C PRO A 86 -8.77 -2.12 0.30
N ARG A 87 -7.45 -2.22 0.49
CA ARG A 87 -6.53 -1.08 0.40
C ARG A 87 -5.69 -1.20 -0.86
N ALA A 88 -5.28 -0.07 -1.41
CA ALA A 88 -4.45 -0.03 -2.62
C ALA A 88 -3.06 -0.68 -2.45
N CYS A 89 -2.60 -0.85 -1.21
CA CYS A 89 -1.33 -1.54 -0.89
C CYS A 89 -1.45 -3.07 -0.90
N HIS A 90 -2.63 -3.64 -0.58
CA HIS A 90 -2.79 -5.08 -0.40
C HIS A 90 -2.31 -5.91 -1.62
N PRO A 91 -2.59 -5.54 -2.90
CA PRO A 91 -2.10 -6.33 -4.03
C PRO A 91 -0.58 -6.42 -4.09
N ARG A 92 0.11 -5.32 -3.78
CA ARG A 92 1.58 -5.29 -3.74
C ARG A 92 2.08 -6.19 -2.62
N ASP A 93 1.55 -6.00 -1.43
CA ASP A 93 2.04 -6.68 -0.23
C ASP A 93 1.78 -8.20 -0.32
N LEU A 94 0.60 -8.61 -0.80
CA LEU A 94 0.28 -10.03 -1.03
C LEU A 94 1.16 -10.67 -2.10
N LEU A 95 1.51 -9.93 -3.16
CA LEU A 95 2.42 -10.45 -4.19
C LEU A 95 3.85 -10.55 -3.67
N ASP A 96 4.29 -9.60 -2.84
CA ASP A 96 5.61 -9.64 -2.21
C ASP A 96 5.69 -10.87 -1.27
N GLU A 97 4.65 -11.17 -0.48
CA GLU A 97 4.57 -12.40 0.33
C GLU A 97 4.58 -13.68 -0.51
N ILE A 98 3.83 -13.73 -1.62
CA ILE A 98 3.87 -14.88 -2.54
C ILE A 98 5.30 -15.13 -3.05
N ILE A 99 6.04 -14.07 -3.37
CA ILE A 99 7.41 -14.17 -3.88
C ILE A 99 8.34 -14.71 -2.80
N ASP A 100 8.20 -14.22 -1.57
CA ASP A 100 9.03 -14.65 -0.45
C ASP A 100 8.77 -16.13 -0.10
N ILE A 101 7.50 -16.54 -0.02
CA ILE A 101 7.10 -17.93 0.22
C ILE A 101 7.57 -18.84 -0.92
N ALA A 102 7.37 -18.43 -2.18
CA ALA A 102 7.80 -19.20 -3.34
C ALA A 102 9.33 -19.36 -3.38
N GLY A 103 10.07 -18.31 -3.02
CA GLY A 103 11.52 -18.33 -2.89
C GLY A 103 11.99 -19.31 -1.80
N TYR A 104 11.32 -19.33 -0.65
CA TYR A 104 11.60 -20.27 0.44
C TYR A 104 11.34 -21.72 0.04
N LEU A 105 10.21 -21.99 -0.62
CA LEU A 105 9.82 -23.33 -1.07
C LEU A 105 10.53 -23.78 -2.36
N ASN A 106 11.32 -22.89 -2.97
CA ASN A 106 12.03 -23.10 -4.23
C ASN A 106 11.09 -23.49 -5.39
N VAL A 107 9.93 -22.85 -5.43
CA VAL A 107 8.90 -22.99 -6.48
C VAL A 107 8.74 -21.66 -7.24
N PRO A 108 8.25 -21.66 -8.50
CA PRO A 108 8.01 -20.42 -9.21
C PRO A 108 6.86 -19.61 -8.58
N PRO A 109 6.97 -18.27 -8.45
CA PRO A 109 5.92 -17.44 -7.88
C PRO A 109 4.72 -17.39 -8.82
N ARG A 110 3.53 -17.70 -8.29
CA ARG A 110 2.26 -17.73 -9.03
C ARG A 110 1.09 -17.41 -8.10
N MET A 111 -0.01 -16.91 -8.66
CA MET A 111 -1.26 -16.66 -7.94
C MET A 111 -2.08 -17.95 -7.74
N SER A 112 -1.42 -19.05 -7.37
CA SER A 112 -2.09 -20.30 -7.03
C SER A 112 -2.76 -20.21 -5.66
N MET A 113 -3.87 -20.93 -5.47
CA MET A 113 -4.61 -20.96 -4.20
C MET A 113 -3.70 -21.24 -2.98
N GLU A 114 -2.82 -22.24 -3.05
CA GLU A 114 -1.94 -22.62 -1.92
C GLU A 114 -1.00 -21.49 -1.47
N LEU A 115 -0.42 -20.75 -2.43
CA LEU A 115 0.49 -19.64 -2.12
C LEU A 115 -0.27 -18.39 -1.70
N LEU A 116 -1.45 -18.15 -2.29
CA LEU A 116 -2.32 -17.03 -1.92
C LEU A 116 -2.86 -17.20 -0.51
N GLU A 117 -3.31 -18.39 -0.14
CA GLU A 117 -3.78 -18.71 1.21
C GLU A 117 -2.68 -18.47 2.24
N GLN A 118 -1.49 -19.02 2.03
CA GLN A 118 -0.34 -18.77 2.92
C GLN A 118 0.05 -17.28 3.00
N ALA A 119 0.07 -16.58 1.87
CA ALA A 119 0.38 -15.15 1.84
C ALA A 119 -0.70 -14.31 2.56
N CYS A 120 -1.97 -14.65 2.37
CA CYS A 120 -3.07 -13.97 3.04
C CYS A 120 -3.11 -14.26 4.54
N ASP A 121 -2.87 -15.50 4.96
CA ASP A 121 -2.81 -15.87 6.38
C ASP A 121 -1.62 -15.19 7.08
N ALA A 122 -0.47 -15.10 6.41
CA ALA A 122 0.70 -14.39 6.92
C ALA A 122 0.50 -12.87 6.98
N TYR A 123 -0.25 -12.28 6.05
CA TYR A 123 -0.46 -10.84 5.97
C TYR A 123 -1.62 -10.33 6.83
N PHE A 124 -2.76 -11.02 6.82
CA PHE A 124 -3.97 -10.63 7.52
C PHE A 124 -4.06 -11.21 8.93
N VAL A 125 -2.92 -11.50 9.57
CA VAL A 125 -2.84 -12.08 10.93
C VAL A 125 -3.91 -11.45 11.82
N ASP A 126 -4.81 -12.29 12.30
CA ASP A 126 -5.88 -11.89 13.19
C ASP A 126 -5.27 -11.20 14.42
N PHE A 127 -5.44 -9.88 14.52
CA PHE A 127 -5.14 -9.15 15.75
C PHE A 127 -6.17 -9.43 16.86
N THR A 128 -7.07 -10.41 16.69
CA THR A 128 -7.82 -11.00 17.80
C THR A 128 -6.92 -11.92 18.62
N GLN A 129 -5.94 -11.33 19.30
CA GLN A 129 -5.68 -11.76 20.68
C GLN A 129 -6.63 -10.94 21.54
N GLU A 130 -7.63 -11.61 22.12
CA GLU A 130 -8.38 -11.10 23.25
C GLU A 130 -7.39 -10.70 24.36
N GLU A 131 -7.43 -9.43 24.77
CA GLU A 131 -7.29 -8.97 26.16
C GLU A 131 -7.91 -7.58 26.33
#